data_AF-A0A8T6HQA3-F1
#
_entry.id   AF-A0A8T6HQA3-F1
#
_cell.length_a   1.000
_cell.length_b   1.000
_cell.length_c   1.000
_cell.angle_alpha   90.00
_cell.angle_beta   90.00
_cell.angle_gamma   90.00
#
_symmetry.space_group_name_H-M   'P 1'
#
loop_
_entity.id
_entity.type
_entity.pdbx_description
1 polymer ?
#
loop_
_entity_poly.entity_id
_entity_poly.type
_entity_poly.pdbx_seq_one_letter_code
_entity_poly.pdbx_strand_id
1 'polypeptide(L)'
;MNKTKIEVHRDGKDQPYVEWRFGKEGFKRAWIRKAEGKKDWAGTGRYLHVARADSAHAGPGGMSADFPITSDLDCEQILITFVIAALSITDPRSQSKFD
;
A
#
# COMPACT_ATOMS: atom_id res chain seq x y z
N MET A 1 -13.10 -11.72 -16.64
CA MET A 1 -12.80 -11.23 -15.27
C MET A 1 -11.32 -10.88 -15.21
N ASN A 2 -10.96 -9.63 -14.91
CA ASN A 2 -9.55 -9.25 -14.78
C ASN A 2 -9.05 -9.67 -13.40
N LYS A 3 -7.98 -10.47 -13.36
CA LYS A 3 -7.29 -10.81 -12.12
C LYS A 3 -6.42 -9.61 -11.72
N THR A 4 -6.56 -9.13 -10.48
CA THR A 4 -5.64 -8.11 -9.94
C THR A 4 -4.43 -8.84 -9.36
N LYS A 5 -3.32 -8.83 -10.10
CA LYS A 5 -2.04 -9.30 -9.57
C LYS A 5 -1.50 -8.25 -8.61
N ILE A 6 -1.22 -8.65 -7.37
CA ILE A 6 -0.57 -7.79 -6.37
C ILE A 6 0.93 -8.01 -6.51
N GLU A 7 1.66 -6.97 -6.88
CA GLU A 7 3.11 -7.01 -7.00
C GLU A 7 3.72 -6.03 -6.00
N VAL A 8 4.69 -6.52 -5.22
CA VAL A 8 5.46 -5.68 -4.30
C VAL A 8 6.71 -5.20 -5.04
N HIS A 9 6.92 -3.89 -5.01
CA HIS A 9 8.07 -3.21 -5.59
C HIS A 9 8.82 -2.43 -4.51
N ARG A 10 9.97 -1.85 -4.85
CA ARG A 10 10.75 -0.97 -3.98
C ARG A 10 10.92 0.41 -4.61
N ASP A 11 10.71 1.45 -3.81
CA ASP A 11 10.83 2.84 -4.29
C ASP A 11 12.30 3.31 -4.28
N GLY A 12 12.53 4.58 -4.66
CA GLY A 12 13.88 5.17 -4.65
C GLY A 12 14.51 5.32 -3.26
N LYS A 13 13.80 4.97 -2.18
CA LYS A 13 14.27 4.94 -0.79
C LYS A 13 14.30 3.52 -0.23
N ASP A 14 14.23 2.52 -1.10
CA ASP A 14 14.20 1.10 -0.73
C ASP A 14 12.99 0.71 0.16
N GLN A 15 11.89 1.49 0.08
CA GLN A 15 10.66 1.19 0.80
C GLN A 15 9.78 0.28 -0.04
N PRO A 16 9.28 -0.84 0.53
CA PRO A 16 8.39 -1.72 -0.20
C PRO A 16 7.03 -1.03 -0.41
N TYR A 17 6.48 -1.17 -1.61
CA TYR A 17 5.20 -0.60 -1.99
C TYR A 17 4.42 -1.51 -2.93
N VAL A 18 3.09 -1.33 -2.96
CA VAL A 18 2.18 -1.94 -3.91
C VAL A 18 1.37 -0.85 -4.58
N GLU A 19 1.11 -1.02 -5.88
CA GLU A 19 0.18 -0.19 -6.64
C GLU A 19 -0.94 -1.03 -7.20
N TRP A 20 -2.14 -0.44 -7.25
CA TRP A 20 -3.27 -1.08 -7.91
C TRP A 20 -4.15 -0.04 -8.60
N ARG A 21 -4.80 -0.48 -9.67
CA ARG A 21 -5.78 0.33 -10.38
C ARG A 21 -7.02 0.51 -9.51
N PHE A 22 -7.55 1.73 -9.49
CA PHE A 22 -8.76 2.11 -8.77
C PHE A 22 -9.68 2.88 -9.70
N GLY A 23 -10.84 2.29 -10.03
CA GLY A 23 -11.78 2.87 -11.00
C GLY A 23 -11.27 2.83 -12.45
N LYS A 24 -11.71 3.79 -13.28
CA LYS A 24 -11.38 3.80 -14.72
C LYS A 24 -9.94 4.26 -14.99
N GLU A 25 -9.48 5.32 -14.33
CA GLU A 25 -8.21 5.97 -14.65
C GLU A 25 -7.27 6.15 -13.44
N GLY A 26 -7.74 5.85 -12.23
CA GLY A 26 -6.99 6.12 -11.00
C GLY A 26 -6.05 4.99 -10.61
N PHE A 27 -4.98 5.36 -9.91
CA PHE A 27 -4.13 4.41 -9.19
C PHE A 27 -4.13 4.76 -7.70
N LYS A 28 -3.94 3.73 -6.87
CA LYS A 28 -3.56 3.90 -5.47
C LYS A 28 -2.23 3.23 -5.23
N ARG A 29 -1.49 3.77 -4.27
CA ARG A 29 -0.21 3.24 -3.79
C ARG A 29 -0.27 3.10 -2.29
N ALA A 30 0.18 1.95 -1.79
CA ALA A 30 0.46 1.71 -0.39
C ALA A 30 1.94 1.41 -0.22
N TRP A 31 2.59 1.94 0.82
CA TRP A 31 4.01 1.67 1.09
C TRP A 31 4.31 1.64 2.59
N ILE A 32 5.36 0.90 2.96
CA ILE A 32 5.83 0.84 4.34
C ILE A 32 6.95 1.85 4.53
N ARG A 33 6.67 2.87 5.34
CA ARG A 33 7.64 3.87 5.73
C ARG A 33 8.23 3.51 7.09
N LYS A 34 9.56 3.57 7.18
CA LYS A 34 10.27 3.59 8.47
C LYS A 34 10.24 5.00 9.06
N ALA A 35 10.02 5.09 10.36
CA ALA A 35 9.96 6.35 11.09
C ALA A 35 10.82 6.27 12.35
N GLU A 36 11.44 7.40 12.70
CA GLU A 36 12.32 7.53 13.85
C GLU A 36 12.17 8.92 14.48
N GLY A 37 12.49 9.04 15.77
CA GLY A 37 12.44 10.30 16.51
C GLY A 37 11.06 10.96 16.44
N LYS A 38 11.01 12.27 16.20
CA LYS A 38 9.73 13.03 16.16
C LYS A 38 8.76 12.58 15.07
N LYS A 39 9.24 11.84 14.07
CA LYS A 39 8.42 11.32 12.97
C LYS A 39 7.72 10.01 13.34
N ASP A 40 8.18 9.34 14.40
CA ASP A 40 7.56 8.15 14.99
C ASP A 40 6.67 8.57 16.17
N TRP A 41 5.60 9.30 15.84
CA TRP A 41 4.71 9.88 16.86
C TRP A 41 3.96 8.81 17.67
N ALA A 42 3.85 7.60 17.15
CA ALA A 42 3.15 6.47 17.76
C ALA A 42 4.11 5.44 18.39
N GLY A 43 5.43 5.60 18.22
CA GLY A 43 6.43 4.69 18.78
C GLY A 43 6.43 3.29 18.15
N THR A 44 5.95 3.15 16.91
CA THR A 44 5.87 1.85 16.22
C THR A 44 7.04 1.59 15.28
N GLY A 45 7.82 2.62 14.94
CA GLY A 45 8.96 2.55 14.02
C GLY A 45 8.62 2.25 12.55
N ARG A 46 7.44 1.69 12.28
CA ARG A 46 6.90 1.39 10.94
C ARG A 46 5.47 1.90 10.79
N TYR A 47 5.17 2.38 9.59
CA TYR A 47 3.89 2.96 9.23
C TYR A 47 3.47 2.50 7.84
N LEU A 48 2.19 2.18 7.70
CA LEU A 48 1.55 1.96 6.40
C LEU A 48 1.02 3.30 5.91
N HIS A 49 1.55 3.77 4.79
CA HIS A 49 1.05 4.94 4.10
C HIS A 49 0.22 4.54 2.89
N VAL A 50 -0.83 5.31 2.61
CA VAL A 50 -1.70 5.08 1.44
C VAL A 50 -2.06 6.40 0.78
N ALA A 51 -1.87 6.50 -0.53
CA ALA A 51 -2.19 7.70 -1.32
C ALA A 51 -2.79 7.32 -2.69
N ARG A 52 -3.34 8.32 -3.37
CA ARG A 52 -3.60 8.23 -4.82
C ARG A 52 -2.27 8.30 -5.58
N ALA A 53 -2.23 7.78 -6.79
CA ALA A 53 -1.16 8.02 -7.75
C ALA A 53 -1.81 8.48 -9.06
N ASP A 54 -1.15 9.42 -9.75
CA ASP A 54 -1.70 10.03 -10.96
C ASP A 54 -1.58 9.08 -12.18
N SER A 55 -0.63 8.14 -12.15
CA SER A 55 -0.48 7.06 -13.12
C SER A 55 0.19 5.84 -12.47
N ALA A 56 0.26 4.71 -13.18
CA ALA A 56 1.09 3.58 -12.77
C ALA A 56 2.55 4.03 -12.57
N HIS A 57 3.20 3.54 -11.51
CA HIS A 57 4.57 3.84 -11.13
C HIS A 57 4.87 5.31 -10.78
N ALA A 58 3.89 6.21 -10.86
CA ALA A 58 4.05 7.58 -10.40
C ALA A 58 4.17 7.65 -8.88
N GLY A 59 4.87 8.66 -8.38
CA GLY A 59 4.92 8.94 -6.95
C GLY A 59 3.53 9.16 -6.33
N PRO A 60 3.42 9.08 -4.99
CA PRO A 60 2.15 9.35 -4.31
C PRO A 60 1.71 10.80 -4.55
N GLY A 61 0.45 10.97 -4.94
CA GLY A 61 -0.21 12.25 -5.09
C GLY A 61 -1.04 12.63 -3.86
N GLY A 62 -1.04 13.91 -3.50
CA GLY A 62 -1.83 14.45 -2.39
C GLY A 62 -1.35 14.03 -1.00
N MET A 63 -2.22 14.17 0.00
CA MET A 63 -1.94 13.73 1.37
C MET A 63 -2.13 12.21 1.50
N SER A 64 -1.17 11.54 2.13
CA SER A 64 -1.28 10.13 2.47
C SER A 64 -1.99 9.94 3.81
N ALA A 65 -2.87 8.94 3.89
CA ALA A 65 -3.28 8.39 5.16
C ALA A 65 -2.10 7.64 5.81
N ASP A 66 -1.98 7.74 7.13
CA ASP A 66 -0.88 7.20 7.91
C ASP A 66 -1.42 6.27 9.00
N PHE A 67 -0.99 5.00 8.99
CA PHE A 67 -1.43 3.97 9.94
C PHE A 67 -0.21 3.38 10.68
N PRO A 68 -0.09 3.59 12.01
CA PRO A 68 0.94 2.92 12.81
C PRO A 68 0.82 1.40 12.73
N ILE A 69 1.94 0.70 12.58
CA ILE A 69 1.97 -0.77 12.47
C ILE A 69 2.45 -1.36 13.79
N THR A 70 1.55 -2.06 14.49
CA THR A 70 1.88 -2.84 15.70
C THR A 70 1.98 -4.35 15.44
N SER A 71 1.70 -4.80 14.23
CA SER A 71 1.77 -6.21 13.84
C SER A 71 3.21 -6.67 13.58
N ASP A 72 3.49 -7.92 13.94
CA ASP A 72 4.78 -8.58 13.68
C ASP A 72 4.93 -9.10 12.25
N LEU A 73 3.90 -8.95 11.41
CA LEU A 73 3.97 -9.29 9.99
C LEU A 73 5.11 -8.52 9.29
N ASP A 74 5.72 -9.18 8.31
CA ASP A 74 6.69 -8.53 7.45
C ASP A 74 6.02 -7.46 6.56
N CYS A 75 6.84 -6.60 5.97
CA CYS A 75 6.32 -5.48 5.18
C CYS A 75 5.49 -5.94 3.97
N GLU A 76 5.84 -7.06 3.33
CA GLU A 76 5.14 -7.56 2.15
C GLU A 76 3.78 -8.13 2.53
N GLN A 77 3.73 -8.93 3.60
CA GLN A 77 2.51 -9.47 4.18
C GLN A 77 1.53 -8.36 4.58
N ILE A 78 2.01 -7.28 5.19
CA ILE A 78 1.19 -6.12 5.56
C ILE A 78 0.59 -5.47 4.31
N LEU A 79 1.41 -5.20 3.30
CA LEU A 79 0.96 -4.56 2.05
C LEU A 79 -0.08 -5.43 1.32
N ILE A 80 0.20 -6.72 1.16
CA ILE A 80 -0.70 -7.67 0.51
C ILE A 80 -2.02 -7.75 1.28
N THR A 81 -1.97 -7.91 2.60
CA THR A 81 -3.16 -8.00 3.46
C THR A 81 -4.01 -6.74 3.35
N PHE A 82 -3.38 -5.57 3.42
CA PHE A 82 -4.08 -4.29 3.29
C PHE A 82 -4.75 -4.14 1.92
N VAL A 83 -4.02 -4.43 0.83
CA VAL A 83 -4.54 -4.28 -0.53
C VAL A 83 -5.69 -5.26 -0.79
N ILE A 84 -5.60 -6.49 -0.30
CA ILE A 84 -6.70 -7.46 -0.37
C ILE A 84 -7.94 -6.92 0.35
N ALA A 85 -7.79 -6.41 1.58
CA ALA A 85 -8.90 -5.84 2.33
C ALA A 85 -9.50 -4.63 1.59
N ALA A 86 -8.66 -3.72 1.09
CA ALA A 86 -9.09 -2.54 0.36
C ALA A 86 -9.84 -2.91 -0.94
N LEU A 87 -9.33 -3.87 -1.71
CA LEU A 87 -9.98 -4.39 -2.92
C LEU A 87 -11.30 -5.09 -2.61
N SER A 88 -11.35 -5.88 -1.53
CA SER A 88 -12.58 -6.55 -1.09
C SER A 88 -13.70 -5.56 -0.77
N ILE A 89 -13.35 -4.36 -0.29
CA ILE A 89 -14.30 -3.28 0.00
C ILE A 89 -14.67 -2.50 -1.26
N THR A 90 -13.71 -2.25 -2.16
CA THR A 90 -13.83 -1.21 -3.20
C THR A 90 -13.88 -1.69 -4.64
N ASP A 91 -13.49 -2.94 -4.90
CA ASP A 91 -13.62 -3.59 -6.21
C ASP A 91 -13.95 -5.09 -6.05
N PRO A 92 -15.22 -5.44 -5.78
CA PRO A 92 -15.63 -6.83 -5.51
C PRO A 92 -15.44 -7.78 -6.72
N ARG A 93 -15.05 -7.26 -7.88
CA ARG A 93 -14.77 -8.05 -9.09
C ARG A 93 -13.30 -8.48 -9.19
N SER A 94 -12.41 -7.91 -8.38
CA SER A 94 -11.04 -8.39 -8.28
C SER A 94 -10.99 -9.64 -7.41
N GLN A 95 -10.85 -10.83 -8.00
CA GLN A 95 -10.42 -12.01 -7.26
C GLN A 95 -8.92 -11.92 -7.01
N SER A 96 -8.52 -11.69 -5.75
CA SER A 96 -7.18 -11.99 -5.26
C SER A 96 -7.08 -13.51 -5.04
N LYS A 97 -6.16 -14.18 -5.73
CA LYS A 97 -5.78 -15.57 -5.40
C LYS A 97 -4.40 -15.55 -4.74
N PHE A 98 -4.25 -16.37 -3.71
CA PHE A 98 -2.99 -16.69 -3.06
C PHE A 98 -2.34 -17.80 -3.90
N ASP A 99 -1.18 -17.51 -4.50
CA ASP A 99 -0.27 -18.54 -5.02
C ASP A 99 0.89 -18.68 -4.03
#